data_AF-A0A955VW64-F1
#
_entry.id   AF-A0A955VW64-F1
#
_cell.length_a   1.000
_cell.length_b   1.000
_cell.length_c   1.000
_cell.angle_alpha   90.00
_cell.angle_beta   90.00
_cell.angle_gamma   90.00
#
_symmetry.space_group_name_H-M   'P 1'
#
loop_
_entity.id
_entity.type
_entity.pdbx_description
1 polymer ?
#
loop_
_entity_poly.entity_id
_entity_poly.type
_entity_poly.pdbx_seq_one_letter_code
_entity_poly.pdbx_strand_id
1 'polypeptide(L)'
;MIALLLLAGLLQGLPPEDPGVRVQALLAEEDGLLVRLDDLDRQIARLTREQADQGTALEAAQARMGELDAQLEVIHLRANTQRARLVRRLRARDHLASTAWLQVLLSATSPDELVRHRHYLERILGADVALLSAMKADRAMLGLLRTEREQAVATTRRVSDDLERRRATLEADRAELDAL
;
A
#
# COMPACT_ATOMS: atom_id res chain seq x y z
N MET A 1 -3.45 -44.93 -41.26
CA MET A 1 -3.88 -45.08 -42.68
C MET A 1 -5.27 -45.71 -42.87
N ILE A 2 -5.99 -46.10 -41.81
CA ILE A 2 -7.37 -46.64 -41.91
C ILE A 2 -8.44 -45.59 -41.51
N ALA A 3 -8.07 -44.57 -40.73
CA ALA A 3 -8.98 -43.48 -40.32
C ALA A 3 -9.31 -42.46 -41.45
N LEU A 4 -8.51 -42.42 -42.52
CA LEU A 4 -8.70 -41.52 -43.67
C LEU A 4 -9.73 -42.06 -44.69
N LEU A 5 -10.07 -43.35 -44.64
CA LEU A 5 -11.07 -43.96 -45.54
C LEU A 5 -12.49 -43.98 -44.95
N LEU A 6 -12.64 -43.82 -43.63
CA LEU A 6 -13.95 -43.72 -42.98
C LEU A 6 -14.57 -42.32 -43.07
N LEU A 7 -13.76 -41.28 -43.27
CA LEU A 7 -14.25 -39.90 -43.49
C LEU A 7 -14.74 -39.65 -44.91
N ALA A 8 -14.26 -40.40 -45.90
CA ALA A 8 -14.73 -40.30 -47.28
C ALA A 8 -16.08 -41.00 -47.52
N GLY A 9 -16.44 -41.99 -46.70
CA GLY A 9 -17.71 -42.74 -46.80
C GLY A 9 -18.91 -42.06 -46.13
N LEU A 10 -18.69 -41.13 -45.20
CA LEU A 10 -19.78 -40.42 -44.51
C LEU A 10 -20.31 -39.18 -45.26
N LEU A 11 -19.64 -38.78 -46.35
CA LEU A 11 -19.96 -37.58 -47.15
C LEU A 11 -20.85 -37.88 -48.38
N GLN A 12 -21.24 -39.13 -48.61
CA GLN A 12 -22.05 -39.54 -49.76
C GLN A 12 -23.57 -39.54 -49.51
N GLY A 13 -24.04 -39.05 -48.35
CA GLY A 13 -25.45 -39.17 -47.94
C GLY A 13 -26.21 -37.86 -47.66
N LEU A 14 -25.60 -36.69 -47.84
CA LEU A 14 -26.28 -35.40 -47.63
C LEU A 14 -26.77 -34.86 -48.99
N PRO A 15 -28.04 -34.43 -49.12
CA PRO A 15 -28.59 -33.91 -50.36
C PRO A 15 -27.76 -32.71 -50.86
N PRO A 16 -27.71 -32.45 -52.18
CA PRO A 16 -26.99 -31.30 -52.73
C PRO A 16 -27.64 -30.03 -52.20
N GLU A 17 -27.06 -29.44 -51.16
CA GLU A 17 -27.46 -28.12 -50.69
C GLU A 17 -27.26 -27.12 -51.81
N ASP A 18 -28.30 -26.33 -52.08
CA ASP A 18 -28.30 -25.28 -53.07
C ASP A 18 -27.13 -24.31 -52.78
N PRO A 19 -26.22 -24.05 -53.74
CA PRO A 19 -25.04 -23.20 -53.50
C PRO A 19 -25.40 -21.81 -52.94
N GLY A 20 -26.60 -21.29 -53.24
CA GLY A 20 -27.11 -20.05 -52.65
C GLY A 20 -27.35 -20.14 -51.14
N VAL A 21 -27.80 -21.29 -50.62
CA VAL A 21 -28.04 -21.52 -49.19
C VAL A 21 -26.71 -21.61 -48.43
N ARG A 22 -25.67 -22.21 -49.02
CA ARG A 22 -24.32 -22.24 -48.43
C ARG A 22 -23.67 -20.85 -48.37
N VAL A 23 -23.80 -20.05 -49.42
CA VAL A 23 -23.28 -18.68 -49.42
C VAL A 23 -23.98 -17.83 -48.38
N GLN A 24 -25.31 -17.95 -48.23
CA GLN A 24 -26.03 -17.25 -47.17
C GLN A 24 -25.64 -17.70 -45.76
N ALA A 25 -25.40 -19.00 -45.55
CA ALA A 25 -24.92 -19.52 -44.27
C ALA A 25 -23.52 -18.98 -43.92
N LEU A 26 -22.60 -18.93 -44.90
CA LEU A 26 -21.26 -18.37 -44.71
C LEU A 26 -21.29 -16.86 -44.44
N LEU A 27 -22.13 -16.09 -45.14
CA LEU A 27 -22.29 -14.65 -44.90
C LEU A 27 -22.87 -14.38 -43.50
N ALA A 28 -23.83 -15.19 -43.05
CA ALA A 28 -24.38 -15.06 -41.71
C ALA A 28 -23.35 -15.42 -40.61
N GLU A 29 -22.46 -16.39 -40.89
CA GLU A 29 -21.34 -16.73 -40.02
C GLU A 29 -20.29 -15.60 -39.97
N GLU A 30 -19.95 -15.01 -41.12
CA GLU A 30 -19.06 -13.84 -41.24
C GLU A 30 -19.61 -12.63 -40.49
N ASP A 31 -20.88 -12.28 -40.69
CA ASP A 31 -21.54 -11.19 -39.94
C ASP A 31 -21.53 -11.47 -38.43
N GLY A 32 -21.75 -12.72 -38.02
CA GLY A 32 -21.68 -13.14 -36.62
C GLY A 32 -20.28 -13.00 -36.02
N LEU A 33 -19.24 -13.33 -36.79
CA LEU A 33 -17.84 -13.14 -36.40
C LEU A 33 -17.48 -11.66 -36.28
N LEU A 34 -17.90 -10.83 -37.25
CA LEU A 34 -17.65 -9.38 -37.22
C LEU A 34 -18.27 -8.72 -35.99
N VAL A 35 -19.52 -9.06 -35.64
CA VAL A 35 -20.18 -8.54 -34.43
C VAL A 35 -19.40 -8.93 -33.16
N ARG A 36 -18.93 -10.17 -33.08
CA ARG A 36 -18.15 -10.66 -31.94
C ARG A 36 -16.80 -9.95 -31.83
N LEU A 37 -16.15 -9.68 -32.96
CA LEU A 37 -14.87 -8.96 -33.04
C LEU A 37 -15.03 -7.52 -32.56
N ASP A 38 -16.10 -6.85 -32.99
CA ASP A 38 -16.48 -5.49 -32.57
C ASP A 38 -16.72 -5.40 -31.05
N ASP A 39 -17.39 -6.40 -30.47
CA ASP A 39 -17.66 -6.45 -29.03
C ASP A 39 -16.37 -6.73 -28.23
N LEU A 40 -15.50 -7.62 -28.71
CA LEU A 40 -14.18 -7.87 -28.11
C LEU A 40 -13.31 -6.61 -28.15
N ASP A 41 -13.26 -5.88 -29.26
CA ASP A 41 -12.51 -4.63 -29.37
C ASP A 41 -12.98 -3.57 -28.36
N ARG A 42 -14.30 -3.42 -28.20
CA ARG A 42 -14.88 -2.51 -27.18
C ARG A 42 -14.53 -2.95 -25.77
N GLN A 43 -14.57 -4.26 -25.49
CA GLN A 43 -14.22 -4.83 -24.20
C GLN A 43 -12.74 -4.60 -23.87
N ILE A 44 -11.84 -4.89 -24.80
CA ILE A 44 -10.39 -4.65 -24.67
C ILE A 44 -10.11 -3.17 -24.44
N ALA A 45 -10.73 -2.27 -25.22
CA ALA A 45 -10.53 -0.83 -25.08
C ALA A 45 -11.03 -0.28 -23.73
N ARG A 46 -12.09 -0.88 -23.17
CA ARG A 46 -12.59 -0.55 -21.84
C ARG A 46 -11.64 -1.06 -20.76
N LEU A 47 -11.30 -2.34 -20.78
CA LEU A 47 -10.42 -2.96 -19.79
C LEU A 47 -9.02 -2.30 -19.78
N THR A 48 -8.50 -1.91 -20.94
CA THR A 48 -7.20 -1.20 -21.05
C THR A 48 -7.24 0.15 -20.34
N ARG A 49 -8.33 0.91 -20.48
CA ARG A 49 -8.52 2.19 -19.77
C ARG A 49 -8.62 1.99 -18.26
N GLU A 50 -9.45 1.04 -17.83
CA GLU A 50 -9.59 0.73 -16.40
C GLU A 50 -8.26 0.25 -15.78
N GLN A 51 -7.46 -0.52 -16.53
CA GLN A 51 -6.12 -0.94 -16.09
C GLN A 51 -5.17 0.25 -15.94
N ALA A 52 -5.20 1.22 -16.85
CA ALA A 52 -4.39 2.43 -16.76
C ALA A 52 -4.78 3.27 -15.53
N ASP A 53 -6.08 3.49 -15.32
CA ASP A 53 -6.60 4.23 -14.15
C ASP A 53 -6.16 3.56 -12.84
N GLN A 54 -6.27 2.23 -12.75
CA GLN A 54 -5.82 1.48 -11.58
C GLN A 54 -4.30 1.49 -11.41
N GLY A 55 -3.53 1.50 -12.50
CA GLY A 55 -2.08 1.68 -12.45
C GLY A 55 -1.70 2.99 -11.77
N THR A 56 -2.36 4.09 -12.15
CA THR A 56 -2.14 5.39 -11.49
C THR A 56 -2.55 5.38 -10.01
N ALA A 57 -3.65 4.70 -9.67
CA ALA A 57 -4.08 4.53 -8.28
C ALA A 57 -3.07 3.72 -7.45
N LEU A 58 -2.45 2.70 -8.05
CA LEU A 58 -1.40 1.90 -7.41
C LEU A 58 -0.15 2.74 -7.14
N GLU A 59 0.30 3.53 -8.12
CA GLU A 59 1.44 4.44 -7.95
C GLU A 59 1.19 5.45 -6.83
N ALA A 60 0.00 6.06 -6.79
CA ALA A 60 -0.39 6.98 -5.73
C ALA A 60 -0.40 6.29 -4.34
N ALA A 61 -0.92 5.06 -4.26
CA ALA A 61 -0.92 4.28 -3.02
C ALA A 61 0.49 3.92 -2.54
N GLN A 62 1.39 3.55 -3.46
CA GLN A 62 2.80 3.28 -3.17
C GLN A 62 3.54 4.54 -2.71
N ALA A 63 3.31 5.69 -3.35
CA ALA A 63 3.87 6.97 -2.93
C ALA A 63 3.43 7.32 -1.50
N ARG A 64 2.14 7.16 -1.19
CA ARG A 64 1.61 7.39 0.16
C ARG A 64 2.23 6.45 1.20
N MET A 65 2.46 5.18 0.86
CA MET A 65 3.18 4.26 1.73
C MET A 65 4.62 4.73 2.00
N GLY A 66 5.32 5.21 0.96
CA GLY A 66 6.66 5.78 1.11
C GLY A 66 6.71 6.99 2.05
N GLU A 67 5.73 7.89 1.95
CA GLU A 67 5.59 9.03 2.88
C GLU A 67 5.40 8.57 4.33
N LEU A 68 4.53 7.58 4.56
CA LEU A 68 4.26 7.04 5.89
C LEU A 68 5.51 6.37 6.48
N ASP A 69 6.28 5.64 5.66
CA ASP A 69 7.52 5.00 6.07
C ASP A 69 8.58 6.03 6.47
N ALA A 70 8.73 7.10 5.70
CA ALA A 70 9.62 8.21 6.04
C ALA A 70 9.20 8.91 7.35
N GLN A 71 7.90 9.14 7.56
CA GLN A 71 7.40 9.73 8.81
C GLN A 71 7.64 8.81 10.01
N LEU A 72 7.43 7.51 9.84
CA LEU A 72 7.71 6.51 10.88
C LEU A 72 9.19 6.49 11.25
N GLU A 73 10.11 6.54 10.28
CA GLU A 73 11.54 6.63 10.54
C GLU A 73 11.91 7.86 11.36
N VAL A 74 11.42 9.04 10.96
CA VAL A 74 11.70 10.31 11.65
C VAL A 74 11.24 10.24 13.12
N ILE A 75 10.03 9.74 13.36
CA ILE A 75 9.50 9.63 14.73
C ILE A 75 10.23 8.54 15.52
N HIS A 76 10.60 7.43 14.90
CA HIS A 76 11.40 6.39 15.53
C HIS A 76 12.77 6.91 15.98
N LEU A 77 13.46 7.65 15.11
CA LEU A 77 14.73 8.28 15.44
C LEU A 77 14.56 9.27 16.61
N ARG A 78 13.56 10.15 16.52
CA ARG A 78 13.25 11.12 17.58
C ARG A 78 12.96 10.44 18.92
N ALA A 79 12.12 9.40 18.92
CA ALA A 79 11.77 8.64 20.11
C ALA A 79 13.00 7.93 20.72
N ASN A 80 13.89 7.38 19.89
CA ASN A 80 15.14 6.78 20.34
C ASN A 80 16.09 7.80 20.98
N THR A 81 16.24 8.98 20.36
CA THR A 81 17.04 10.08 20.91
C THR A 81 16.47 10.54 22.26
N GLN A 82 15.15 10.73 22.35
CA GLN A 82 14.48 11.11 23.60
C GLN A 82 14.64 10.05 24.68
N ARG A 83 14.50 8.75 24.34
CA ARG A 83 14.73 7.64 25.25
C ARG A 83 16.17 7.63 25.77
N ALA A 84 17.16 7.78 24.89
CA ALA A 84 18.56 7.86 25.28
C ALA A 84 18.84 9.07 26.19
N ARG A 85 18.18 10.20 25.95
CA ARG A 85 18.24 11.38 26.83
C ARG A 85 17.63 11.08 28.20
N LEU A 86 16.45 10.46 28.26
CA LEU A 86 15.78 10.09 29.50
C LEU A 86 16.65 9.11 30.31
N VAL A 87 17.18 8.07 29.69
CA VAL A 87 18.06 7.09 30.37
C VAL A 87 19.29 7.77 30.95
N ARG A 88 19.94 8.68 30.22
CA ARG A 88 21.09 9.45 30.73
C ARG A 88 20.70 10.29 31.95
N ARG A 89 19.55 10.96 31.91
CA ARG A 89 19.05 11.77 33.04
C ARG A 89 18.71 10.91 34.25
N LEU A 90 18.05 9.76 34.05
CA LEU A 90 17.72 8.82 35.12
C LEU A 90 18.99 8.27 35.79
N ARG A 91 20.00 7.88 35.01
CA ARG A 91 21.30 7.45 35.56
C ARG A 91 22.00 8.55 36.33
N ALA A 92 22.05 9.76 35.77
CA ALA A 92 22.63 10.91 36.47
C ALA A 92 21.92 11.18 37.81
N ARG A 93 20.60 10.97 37.87
CA ARG A 93 19.82 11.08 39.11
C ARG A 93 20.03 9.91 40.07
N ASP A 94 20.21 8.70 39.58
CA ASP A 94 20.47 7.50 40.40
C ASP A 94 21.84 7.57 41.09
N HIS A 95 22.83 8.18 40.42
CA HIS A 95 24.13 8.49 41.01
C HIS A 95 24.09 9.62 42.05
N LEU A 96 23.02 10.40 42.07
CA LEU A 96 22.77 11.39 43.12
C LEU A 96 21.99 10.70 44.25
N ALA A 97 22.40 10.91 45.50
CA ALA A 97 21.61 10.43 46.64
C ALA A 97 20.15 10.92 46.51
N SER A 98 19.19 10.13 46.98
CA SER A 98 17.76 10.50 46.92
C SER A 98 17.46 11.88 47.56
N THR A 99 18.35 12.33 48.45
CA THR A 99 18.32 13.64 49.12
C THR A 99 19.22 14.71 48.49
N ALA A 100 19.95 14.43 47.41
CA ALA A 100 20.89 15.36 46.79
C ALA A 100 20.23 16.68 46.37
N TRP A 101 18.99 16.63 45.89
CA TRP A 101 18.23 17.84 45.55
C TRP A 101 17.85 18.67 46.78
N LEU A 102 17.57 18.02 47.91
CA LEU A 102 17.37 18.70 49.18
C LEU A 102 18.69 19.28 49.70
N GLN A 103 19.80 18.57 49.54
CA GLN A 103 21.12 19.07 49.91
C GLN A 103 21.50 20.34 49.11
N VAL A 104 21.21 20.39 47.81
CA VAL A 104 21.44 21.60 46.98
C VAL A 104 20.58 22.77 47.46
N LEU A 105 19.33 22.53 47.87
CA LEU A 105 18.47 23.58 48.42
C LEU A 105 18.95 24.05 49.79
N LEU A 106 19.33 23.12 50.66
CA LEU A 106 19.78 23.38 52.03
C LEU A 106 21.22 23.91 52.11
N SER A 107 22.02 23.75 51.05
CA SER A 107 23.38 24.30 50.98
C SER A 107 23.40 25.79 50.63
N ALA A 108 22.25 26.41 50.34
CA ALA A 108 22.19 27.82 50.04
C ALA A 108 22.60 28.65 51.26
N THR A 109 23.60 29.52 51.08
CA THR A 109 24.15 30.38 52.13
C THR A 109 23.45 31.75 52.22
N SER A 110 22.62 32.06 51.23
CA SER A 110 21.87 33.32 51.15
C SER A 110 20.46 33.11 50.55
N PRO A 111 19.51 34.02 50.84
CA PRO A 111 18.18 33.99 50.22
C PRO A 111 18.23 34.02 48.69
N ASP A 112 19.12 34.81 48.10
CA ASP A 112 19.27 34.90 46.64
C ASP A 112 19.78 33.60 46.03
N GLU A 113 20.70 32.91 46.70
CA GLU A 113 21.19 31.60 46.27
C GLU A 113 20.10 30.54 46.33
N LEU A 114 19.28 30.54 47.37
CA LEU A 114 18.12 29.64 47.47
C LEU A 114 17.13 29.87 46.32
N VAL A 115 16.83 31.13 45.99
CA VAL A 115 15.95 31.48 44.86
C VAL A 115 16.54 30.96 43.54
N ARG A 116 17.85 31.13 43.32
CA ARG A 116 18.54 30.59 42.13
C ARG A 116 18.48 29.07 42.08
N HIS A 117 18.78 28.38 43.17
CA HIS A 117 18.73 26.92 43.25
C HIS A 117 17.32 26.39 42.95
N ARG A 118 16.30 26.98 43.57
CA ARG A 118 14.89 26.64 43.29
C ARG A 118 14.55 26.84 41.81
N HIS A 119 14.93 27.97 41.23
CA HIS A 119 14.67 28.27 39.82
C HIS A 119 15.33 27.25 38.88
N TYR A 120 16.58 26.84 39.14
CA TYR A 120 17.23 25.81 38.35
C TYR A 120 16.54 24.45 38.45
N LEU A 121 16.09 24.06 39.65
CA LEU A 121 15.34 22.83 39.84
C LEU A 121 14.01 22.84 39.10
N GLU A 122 13.26 23.94 39.19
CA GLU A 122 12.01 24.12 38.44
C GLU A 122 12.24 23.97 36.93
N ARG A 123 13.32 24.55 36.38
CA ARG A 123 13.67 24.40 34.97
C ARG A 123 14.04 22.97 34.59
N ILE A 124 14.80 22.27 35.42
CA ILE A 124 15.19 20.88 35.18
C ILE A 124 13.95 19.99 35.16
N LEU A 125 13.08 20.12 36.17
CA LEU A 125 11.83 19.36 36.28
C LEU A 125 10.87 19.70 35.14
N GLY A 126 10.72 20.98 34.80
CA GLY A 126 9.92 21.41 33.65
C GLY A 126 10.41 20.77 32.34
N ALA A 127 11.72 20.70 32.13
CA ALA A 127 12.30 20.03 30.97
C ALA A 127 12.08 18.50 30.98
N ASP A 128 12.03 17.86 32.16
CA ASP A 128 11.70 16.43 32.28
C ASP A 128 10.25 16.15 31.96
N VAL A 129 9.33 16.95 32.49
CA VAL A 129 7.89 16.85 32.19
C VAL A 129 7.64 17.06 30.70
N ALA A 130 8.27 18.08 30.10
CA ALA A 130 8.18 18.32 28.66
C ALA A 130 8.70 17.14 27.84
N LEU A 131 9.83 16.53 28.24
CA LEU A 131 10.39 15.36 27.58
C LEU A 131 9.43 14.16 27.64
N LEU A 132 8.87 13.86 28.81
CA LEU A 132 7.92 12.76 28.98
C LEU A 132 6.63 12.99 28.17
N SER A 133 6.14 14.23 28.15
CA SER A 133 4.98 14.61 27.34
C SER A 133 5.24 14.41 25.85
N ALA A 134 6.41 14.85 25.36
CA ALA A 134 6.83 14.64 23.98
C ALA A 134 6.93 13.14 23.63
N MET A 135 7.52 12.32 24.51
CA MET A 135 7.61 10.87 24.32
C MET A 135 6.23 10.20 24.25
N LYS A 136 5.27 10.66 25.06
CA LYS A 136 3.88 10.17 25.03
C LYS A 136 3.21 10.52 23.70
N ALA A 137 3.39 11.74 23.22
CA ALA A 137 2.88 12.19 21.93
C ALA A 137 3.49 11.39 20.77
N ASP A 138 4.80 11.17 20.79
CA ASP A 138 5.52 10.37 19.79
C ASP A 138 5.00 8.92 19.76
N ARG A 139 4.76 8.33 20.93
CA ARG A 139 4.18 6.98 21.02
C ARG A 139 2.77 6.91 20.44
N ALA A 140 1.93 7.90 20.71
CA ALA A 140 0.59 7.97 20.13
C ALA A 140 0.65 8.11 18.61
N MET A 141 1.52 8.98 18.11
CA MET A 141 1.72 9.18 16.67
C MET A 141 2.25 7.92 15.97
N LEU A 142 3.21 7.20 16.57
CA LEU A 142 3.67 5.91 16.04
C LEU A 142 2.53 4.89 15.93
N GLY A 143 1.61 4.88 16.90
CA GLY A 143 0.43 4.03 16.85
C GLY A 143 -0.45 4.36 15.64
N LEU A 144 -0.78 5.64 15.46
CA LEU A 144 -1.60 6.12 14.34
C LEU A 144 -0.96 5.80 13.00
N LEU A 145 0.30 6.17 12.80
CA LEU A 145 1.01 5.97 11.53
C LEU A 145 1.18 4.49 11.18
N ARG A 146 1.34 3.61 12.17
CA ARG A 146 1.38 2.16 11.92
C ARG A 146 0.05 1.65 11.40
N THR A 147 -1.06 2.06 12.01
CA THR A 147 -2.40 1.69 11.54
C THR A 147 -2.67 2.26 10.14
N GLU A 148 -2.31 3.51 9.87
CA GLU A 148 -2.45 4.10 8.54
C GLU A 148 -1.60 3.35 7.50
N ARG A 149 -0.37 2.99 7.85
CA ARG A 149 0.51 2.21 6.99
C ARG A 149 -0.06 0.83 6.70
N GLU A 150 -0.56 0.13 7.71
CA GLU A 150 -1.19 -1.19 7.54
C GLU A 150 -2.40 -1.13 6.60
N GLN A 151 -3.22 -0.09 6.73
CA GLN A 151 -4.35 0.15 5.83
C GLN A 151 -3.88 0.47 4.40
N ALA A 152 -2.84 1.29 4.25
CA ALA A 152 -2.26 1.61 2.95
C ALA A 152 -1.69 0.34 2.27
N VAL A 153 -0.93 -0.48 3.00
CA VAL A 153 -0.41 -1.77 2.51
C VAL A 153 -1.54 -2.69 2.05
N ALA A 154 -2.62 -2.81 2.84
CA ALA A 154 -3.77 -3.63 2.48
C ALA A 154 -4.47 -3.12 1.21
N THR A 155 -4.56 -1.79 1.05
CA THR A 155 -5.15 -1.16 -0.13
C THR A 155 -4.30 -1.40 -1.37
N THR A 156 -2.98 -1.16 -1.28
CA THR A 156 -2.02 -1.40 -2.35
C THR A 156 -2.05 -2.86 -2.82
N ARG A 157 -2.08 -3.82 -1.88
CA ARG A 157 -2.20 -5.25 -2.23
C ARG A 157 -3.50 -5.55 -2.98
N ARG A 158 -4.63 -5.04 -2.51
CA ARG A 158 -5.93 -5.25 -3.19
C ARG A 158 -5.92 -4.68 -4.61
N VAL A 159 -5.38 -3.48 -4.81
CA VAL A 159 -5.29 -2.86 -6.14
C VAL A 159 -4.35 -3.65 -7.04
N SER A 160 -3.20 -4.11 -6.51
CA SER A 160 -2.26 -4.95 -7.24
C SER A 160 -2.88 -6.27 -7.68
N ASP A 161 -3.57 -6.97 -6.78
CA ASP A 161 -4.23 -8.25 -7.08
C ASP A 161 -5.34 -8.06 -8.13
N ASP A 162 -6.08 -6.95 -8.07
CA ASP A 162 -7.14 -6.65 -9.05
C ASP A 162 -6.55 -6.33 -10.44
N LEU A 163 -5.45 -5.58 -10.48
CA LEU A 163 -4.68 -5.29 -11.69
C LEU A 163 -4.15 -6.56 -12.36
N GLU A 164 -3.59 -7.49 -11.57
CA GLU A 164 -3.08 -8.77 -12.09
C GLU A 164 -4.19 -9.61 -12.70
N ARG A 165 -5.35 -9.71 -12.04
CA ARG A 165 -6.51 -10.44 -12.57
C ARG A 165 -7.00 -9.84 -13.88
N ARG A 166 -7.15 -8.51 -13.95
CA ARG A 166 -7.61 -7.80 -15.15
C ARG A 166 -6.62 -7.93 -16.30
N ARG A 167 -5.32 -7.90 -16.00
CA ARG A 167 -4.28 -8.14 -17.00
C ARG A 167 -4.40 -9.54 -17.60
N ALA A 168 -4.64 -10.56 -16.77
CA ALA A 168 -4.87 -11.92 -17.25
C ALA A 168 -6.15 -12.02 -18.13
N THR A 169 -7.22 -11.31 -17.78
CA THR A 169 -8.43 -11.23 -18.62
C THR A 169 -8.14 -10.57 -19.97
N LEU A 170 -7.42 -9.45 -19.98
CA LEU A 170 -7.02 -8.77 -21.22
C LEU A 170 -6.13 -9.64 -22.12
N GLU A 171 -5.20 -10.39 -21.53
CA GLU A 171 -4.34 -11.32 -22.27
C GLU A 171 -5.15 -12.48 -22.88
N ALA A 172 -6.19 -12.96 -22.18
CA ALA A 172 -7.11 -13.97 -22.71
C ALA A 172 -8.00 -13.42 -23.84
N ASP A 173 -8.60 -12.25 -23.65
CA ASP A 173 -9.45 -11.60 -24.65
C ASP A 173 -8.66 -11.29 -25.95
N ARG A 174 -7.39 -10.88 -25.83
CA ARG A 174 -6.49 -10.66 -26.99
C ARG A 174 -6.12 -11.97 -27.69
N ALA A 175 -5.85 -13.03 -26.94
CA ALA A 175 -5.55 -14.33 -27.52
C ALA A 175 -6.77 -14.92 -28.26
N GLU A 176 -7.99 -14.65 -27.77
CA GLU A 176 -9.23 -15.00 -28.48
C GLU A 176 -9.35 -14.23 -29.79
N LEU A 177 -9.07 -12.92 -29.77
CA LEU A 177 -9.09 -12.09 -30.98
C LEU A 177 -8.04 -12.54 -32.02
N ASP A 178 -6.82 -12.90 -31.59
CA ASP A 178 -5.76 -13.40 -32.48
C ASP A 178 -6.05 -14.80 -33.06
N ALA A 179 -6.97 -15.56 -32.46
CA ALA A 179 -7.34 -16.91 -32.88
C ALA A 179 -8.54 -16.97 -33.83
N LEU A 180 -9.28 -15.86 -33.98
CA LEU A 180 -10.39 -15.68 -34.92
C LEU A 180 -9.88 -15.24 -36.29
#